data_AF-A0A963FKH8-F1
#
_entry.id   AF-A0A963FKH8-F1
#
_cell.length_a   1.000
_cell.length_b   1.000
_cell.length_c   1.000
_cell.angle_alpha   90.00
_cell.angle_beta   90.00
_cell.angle_gamma   90.00
#
_symmetry.space_group_name_H-M   'P 1'
#
loop_
_entity.id
_entity.type
_entity.pdbx_description
1 polymer ?
#
loop_
_entity_poly.entity_id
_entity_poly.type
_entity_poly.pdbx_seq_one_letter_code
_entity_poly.pdbx_strand_id
1 'polypeptide(L)'
;MNTLLTEGGVVVETESQDQRLARKKAELDQSWTAVQSLRASLNELAEERGLSERAMLEQAKLEMRYRQVQQRIEAGDLVDAPARAVELADEYGRLLSSLRANETIVYELHFDGPKDEYLYEKRRYQGYLLLLQSYQLEVTADHETDGKLRDVLENAAALDAAAETALLEDRPEEALQRQEQANRVLARGLRAAGVFVME
;
A
#
# COMPACT_ATOMS: atom_id res chain seq x y z
N MET A 1 -47.36 -9.29 -10.83
CA MET A 1 -47.57 -10.32 -9.78
C MET A 1 -46.82 -11.55 -10.22
N ASN A 2 -45.59 -11.75 -9.73
CA ASN A 2 -44.80 -12.94 -10.04
C ASN A 2 -44.89 -13.90 -8.85
N THR A 3 -45.34 -15.11 -9.15
CA THR A 3 -45.50 -16.23 -8.22
C THR A 3 -44.12 -16.81 -7.89
N LEU A 4 -43.78 -16.87 -6.60
CA LEU A 4 -42.60 -17.56 -6.08
C LEU A 4 -43.01 -19.01 -5.73
N LEU A 5 -42.41 -19.99 -6.40
CA LEU A 5 -42.34 -21.37 -5.93
C LEU A 5 -40.87 -21.69 -5.67
N THR A 6 -40.56 -21.95 -4.41
CA THR A 6 -39.24 -22.39 -3.92
C THR A 6 -39.32 -23.86 -3.54
N GLU A 7 -38.63 -24.71 -4.28
CA GLU A 7 -38.11 -25.99 -3.76
C GLU A 7 -36.69 -26.18 -4.32
N GLY A 8 -35.68 -26.13 -3.43
CA GLY A 8 -34.32 -26.62 -3.67
C GLY A 8 -33.41 -25.83 -4.65
N GLY A 9 -33.86 -24.74 -5.27
CA GLY A 9 -33.12 -24.06 -6.33
C GLY A 9 -32.22 -22.93 -5.82
N VAL A 10 -30.91 -23.02 -6.09
CA VAL A 10 -30.03 -21.85 -6.12
C VAL A 10 -30.70 -20.83 -7.04
N VAL A 11 -31.16 -19.72 -6.49
CA VAL A 11 -31.70 -18.59 -7.26
C VAL A 11 -30.50 -17.97 -7.98
N VAL A 12 -30.17 -18.49 -9.16
CA VAL A 12 -29.27 -17.80 -10.08
C VAL A 12 -30.10 -16.63 -10.62
N GLU A 13 -29.99 -15.48 -9.96
CA GLU A 13 -30.51 -14.23 -10.51
C GLU A 13 -29.85 -14.00 -11.87
N THR A 14 -30.58 -14.31 -12.94
CA THR A 14 -30.13 -14.02 -14.31
C THR A 14 -30.10 -12.51 -14.48
N GLU A 15 -28.90 -11.95 -14.36
CA GLU A 15 -28.60 -10.55 -14.66
C GLU A 15 -29.16 -10.17 -16.04
N SER A 16 -29.91 -9.06 -16.11
CA SER A 16 -30.50 -8.62 -17.37
C SER A 16 -29.41 -8.21 -18.37
N GLN A 17 -29.73 -8.25 -19.66
CA GLN A 17 -28.80 -7.83 -20.71
C GLN A 17 -28.34 -6.37 -20.50
N ASP A 18 -29.24 -5.49 -20.05
CA ASP A 18 -28.93 -4.09 -19.76
C ASP A 18 -27.98 -3.94 -18.56
N GLN A 19 -28.15 -4.76 -17.51
CA GLN A 19 -27.25 -4.79 -16.35
C GLN A 19 -25.85 -5.26 -16.75
N ARG A 20 -25.75 -6.29 -17.59
CA ARG A 20 -24.45 -6.79 -18.11
C ARG A 20 -23.73 -5.73 -18.94
N LEU A 21 -24.44 -5.02 -19.82
CA LEU A 21 -23.87 -3.95 -20.64
C LEU A 21 -23.43 -2.76 -19.78
N ALA A 22 -24.23 -2.36 -18.80
CA ALA A 22 -23.87 -1.29 -17.86
C ALA A 22 -22.62 -1.64 -17.05
N ARG A 23 -22.51 -2.89 -16.58
CA ARG A 23 -21.33 -3.38 -15.87
C ARG A 23 -20.09 -3.39 -16.76
N LYS A 24 -20.20 -3.88 -18.00
CA LYS A 24 -19.08 -3.89 -18.95
C LYS A 24 -18.60 -2.49 -19.31
N LYS A 25 -19.52 -1.53 -19.42
CA LYS A 25 -19.18 -0.12 -19.59
C LYS A 25 -18.46 0.45 -18.38
N ALA A 26 -18.94 0.18 -17.16
CA ALA A 26 -18.27 0.65 -15.94
C ALA A 26 -16.85 0.05 -15.78
N GLU A 27 -16.69 -1.24 -16.10
CA GLU A 27 -15.39 -1.93 -16.13
C GLU A 27 -14.44 -1.29 -17.16
N LEU A 28 -14.96 -0.94 -18.34
CA LEU A 28 -14.21 -0.22 -19.36
C LEU A 28 -13.77 1.16 -18.87
N ASP A 29 -14.70 1.94 -18.30
CA ASP A 29 -14.43 3.30 -17.83
C ASP A 29 -13.34 3.28 -16.73
N GLN A 30 -13.43 2.34 -15.79
CA GLN A 30 -12.43 2.15 -14.73
C GLN A 30 -11.06 1.78 -15.29
N SER A 31 -10.99 0.73 -16.11
CA SER A 31 -9.73 0.24 -16.69
C SER A 31 -9.09 1.27 -17.61
N TRP A 32 -9.89 1.99 -18.41
CA TRP A 32 -9.40 3.04 -19.30
C TRP A 32 -8.84 4.24 -18.53
N THR A 33 -9.49 4.65 -17.44
CA THR A 33 -8.97 5.70 -16.54
C THR A 33 -7.61 5.30 -15.97
N ALA A 34 -7.44 4.03 -15.58
CA ALA A 34 -6.16 3.52 -15.10
C ALA A 34 -5.08 3.56 -16.19
N VAL A 35 -5.38 3.13 -17.42
CA VAL A 35 -4.46 3.25 -18.57
C VAL A 35 -4.02 4.69 -18.77
N GLN A 36 -4.96 5.65 -18.77
CA GLN A 36 -4.65 7.07 -18.99
C GLN A 36 -3.73 7.64 -17.90
N SER A 37 -4.01 7.32 -16.63
CA SER A 37 -3.20 7.76 -15.48
C SER A 37 -1.77 7.18 -15.52
N LEU A 38 -1.64 5.89 -15.78
CA LEU A 38 -0.33 5.22 -15.85
C LEU A 38 0.49 5.69 -17.04
N ARG A 39 -0.15 5.91 -18.19
CA ARG A 39 0.48 6.50 -19.37
C ARG A 39 0.99 7.91 -19.09
N ALA A 40 0.19 8.76 -18.44
CA ALA A 40 0.61 10.10 -18.04
C ALA A 40 1.84 10.05 -17.12
N SER A 41 1.80 9.20 -16.09
CA SER A 41 2.91 9.01 -15.15
C SER A 41 4.20 8.53 -15.83
N LEU A 42 4.08 7.64 -16.83
CA LEU A 42 5.23 7.19 -17.62
C LEU A 42 5.81 8.30 -18.49
N ASN A 43 4.96 9.14 -19.08
CA ASN A 43 5.40 10.29 -19.88
C ASN A 43 6.10 11.35 -19.03
N GLU A 44 5.55 11.67 -17.85
CA GLU A 44 6.19 12.57 -16.88
C GLU A 44 7.58 12.04 -16.50
N LEU A 45 7.68 10.75 -16.15
CA LEU A 45 8.97 10.13 -15.82
C LEU A 45 9.97 10.20 -17.00
N ALA A 46 9.48 10.03 -18.23
CA ALA A 46 10.29 10.13 -19.44
C ALA A 46 10.78 11.56 -19.70
N GLU A 47 9.95 12.57 -19.43
CA GLU A 47 10.30 13.98 -19.57
C GLU A 47 11.29 14.44 -18.50
N GLU A 48 11.11 14.01 -17.25
CA GLU A 48 11.96 14.41 -16.12
C GLU A 48 13.37 13.83 -16.20
N ARG A 49 13.50 12.58 -16.65
CA ARG A 49 14.75 11.81 -16.51
C ARG A 49 15.33 11.30 -17.82
N GLY A 50 14.55 11.33 -18.90
CA GLY A 50 14.85 10.57 -20.09
C GLY A 50 14.68 9.05 -19.85
N LEU A 51 14.50 8.33 -20.94
CA LEU A 51 14.41 6.87 -20.92
C LEU A 51 15.62 6.25 -21.61
N SER A 52 16.04 5.08 -21.13
CA SER A 52 16.98 4.25 -21.89
C SER A 52 16.38 3.86 -23.25
N GLU A 53 17.22 3.58 -24.24
CA GLU A 53 16.77 3.18 -25.59
C GLU A 53 15.84 1.96 -25.56
N ARG A 54 16.12 0.99 -24.68
CA ARG A 54 15.24 -0.15 -24.44
C ARG A 54 13.88 0.27 -23.88
N ALA A 55 13.86 1.17 -22.90
CA ALA A 55 12.62 1.66 -22.30
C ALA A 55 11.79 2.51 -23.28
N MET A 56 12.45 3.32 -24.13
CA MET A 56 11.80 4.04 -25.22
C MET A 56 11.14 3.10 -26.22
N LEU A 57 11.82 2.00 -26.59
CA LEU A 57 11.26 0.99 -27.49
C LEU A 57 10.02 0.32 -26.88
N GLU A 58 10.08 -0.05 -25.60
CA GLU A 58 8.92 -0.62 -24.90
C GLU A 58 7.76 0.39 -24.79
N GLN A 59 8.04 1.65 -24.43
CA GLN A 59 7.03 2.71 -24.41
C GLN A 59 6.38 2.90 -25.80
N ALA A 60 7.17 2.90 -26.88
CA ALA A 60 6.64 3.03 -28.24
C ALA A 60 5.70 1.87 -28.62
N LYS A 61 6.01 0.63 -28.19
CA LYS A 61 5.09 -0.52 -28.36
C LYS A 61 3.79 -0.32 -27.58
N LEU A 62 3.87 0.18 -26.35
CA LEU A 62 2.68 0.46 -25.53
C LEU A 62 1.83 1.57 -26.14
N GLU A 63 2.43 2.62 -26.71
CA GLU A 63 1.68 3.69 -27.40
C GLU A 63 0.95 3.16 -28.65
N MET A 64 1.56 2.24 -29.39
CA MET A 64 0.89 1.58 -30.51
C MET A 64 -0.32 0.76 -30.04
N ARG A 65 -0.19 0.00 -28.94
CA ARG A 65 -1.30 -0.75 -28.36
C ARG A 65 -2.37 0.15 -27.77
N TYR A 66 -1.99 1.25 -27.12
CA TYR A 66 -2.90 2.27 -26.62
C TYR A 66 -3.84 2.76 -27.71
N ARG A 67 -3.30 3.13 -28.89
CA ARG A 67 -4.12 3.55 -30.03
C ARG A 67 -5.06 2.45 -30.52
N GLN A 68 -4.61 1.18 -30.53
CA GLN A 68 -5.47 0.05 -30.91
C GLN A 68 -6.63 -0.15 -29.95
N VAL A 69 -6.38 -0.04 -28.64
CA VAL A 69 -7.44 -0.14 -27.61
C VAL A 69 -8.38 1.06 -27.72
N GLN A 70 -7.84 2.28 -27.85
CA GLN A 70 -8.62 3.50 -28.03
C GLN A 70 -9.59 3.39 -29.22
N GLN A 71 -9.11 2.91 -30.38
CA GLN A 71 -9.96 2.71 -31.56
C GLN A 71 -11.12 1.74 -31.31
N ARG A 72 -10.91 0.71 -30.49
CA ARG A 72 -11.98 -0.24 -30.11
C ARG A 72 -13.00 0.40 -29.17
N ILE A 73 -12.54 1.22 -28.23
CA ILE A 73 -13.40 1.99 -27.34
C ILE A 73 -14.28 2.95 -28.15
N GLU A 74 -13.67 3.68 -29.09
CA GLU A 74 -14.37 4.60 -29.99
C GLU A 74 -15.36 3.87 -30.90
N ALA A 75 -15.08 2.62 -31.28
CA ALA A 75 -16.00 1.76 -32.02
C ALA A 75 -17.13 1.16 -31.15
N GLY A 76 -17.13 1.39 -29.84
CA GLY A 76 -18.13 0.85 -28.91
C GLY A 76 -18.00 -0.64 -28.63
N ASP A 77 -16.81 -1.23 -28.80
CA ASP A 77 -16.53 -2.64 -28.53
C ASP A 77 -16.50 -2.90 -27.01
N LEU A 78 -17.67 -3.12 -26.42
CA LEU A 78 -17.81 -3.43 -24.99
C LEU A 78 -17.49 -4.90 -24.64
N VAL A 79 -17.13 -5.72 -25.63
CA VAL A 79 -16.81 -7.14 -25.43
C VAL A 79 -15.32 -7.29 -25.13
N ASP A 80 -14.46 -6.81 -26.02
CA ASP A 80 -13.02 -7.01 -25.91
C ASP A 80 -12.28 -5.81 -25.29
N ALA A 81 -12.78 -4.59 -25.45
CA ALA A 81 -12.06 -3.40 -24.99
C ALA A 81 -11.75 -3.39 -23.48
N PRO A 82 -12.65 -3.84 -22.57
CA PRO A 82 -12.35 -3.84 -21.13
C PRO A 82 -11.14 -4.72 -20.80
N ALA A 83 -11.11 -5.95 -21.31
CA ALA A 83 -10.01 -6.89 -21.05
C ALA A 83 -8.68 -6.37 -21.60
N ARG A 84 -8.70 -5.80 -22.82
CA ARG A 84 -7.50 -5.20 -23.42
C ARG A 84 -7.02 -3.96 -22.68
N ALA A 85 -7.92 -3.15 -22.12
CA ALA A 85 -7.56 -2.01 -21.29
C ALA A 85 -6.90 -2.45 -19.98
N VAL A 86 -7.39 -3.51 -19.34
CA VAL A 86 -6.74 -4.11 -18.16
C VAL A 86 -5.33 -4.62 -18.48
N GLU A 87 -5.17 -5.41 -19.54
CA GLU A 87 -3.86 -5.91 -19.98
C GLU A 87 -2.87 -4.76 -20.24
N LEU A 88 -3.34 -3.70 -20.90
CA LEU A 88 -2.53 -2.52 -21.18
C LEU A 88 -2.15 -1.76 -19.91
N ALA A 89 -3.06 -1.63 -18.94
CA ALA A 89 -2.78 -1.02 -17.65
C ALA A 89 -1.69 -1.80 -16.89
N ASP A 90 -1.78 -3.13 -16.88
CA ASP A 90 -0.76 -4.00 -16.26
C ASP A 90 0.60 -3.82 -16.92
N GLU A 91 0.65 -3.68 -18.25
CA GLU A 91 1.90 -3.46 -18.99
C GLU A 91 2.54 -2.11 -18.69
N TYR A 92 1.75 -1.01 -18.67
CA TYR A 92 2.23 0.29 -18.23
C TYR A 92 2.74 0.23 -16.78
N GLY A 93 1.98 -0.40 -15.89
CA GLY A 93 2.35 -0.58 -14.49
C GLY A 93 3.68 -1.29 -14.33
N ARG A 94 3.88 -2.42 -15.02
CA ARG A 94 5.15 -3.17 -15.01
C ARG A 94 6.33 -2.35 -15.51
N LEU A 95 6.15 -1.61 -16.62
CA LEU A 95 7.22 -0.76 -17.15
C LEU A 95 7.56 0.35 -16.16
N LEU A 96 6.55 1.06 -15.63
CA LEU A 96 6.74 2.12 -14.64
C LEU A 96 7.44 1.59 -13.38
N SER A 97 6.99 0.45 -12.83
CA SER A 97 7.64 -0.21 -11.70
C SER A 97 9.08 -0.58 -12.01
N SER A 98 9.38 -1.09 -13.21
CA SER A 98 10.76 -1.45 -13.58
C SER A 98 11.69 -0.24 -13.70
N LEU A 99 11.16 0.90 -14.17
CA LEU A 99 11.91 2.15 -14.25
C LEU A 99 12.15 2.74 -12.86
N ARG A 100 11.23 2.50 -11.93
CA ARG A 100 11.34 2.91 -10.52
C ARG A 100 12.00 1.88 -9.61
N ALA A 101 12.31 0.67 -10.08
CA ALA A 101 12.80 -0.44 -9.25
C ALA A 101 14.16 -0.18 -8.58
N ASN A 102 14.93 0.79 -9.08
CA ASN A 102 16.20 1.23 -8.48
C ASN A 102 16.09 2.61 -7.83
N GLU A 103 14.88 3.17 -7.69
CA GLU A 103 14.68 4.39 -6.92
C GLU A 103 14.75 4.04 -5.44
N THR A 104 15.82 4.48 -4.79
CA THR A 104 15.78 4.68 -3.34
C THR A 104 14.83 5.85 -3.09
N ILE A 105 13.62 5.56 -2.62
CA ILE A 105 12.74 6.61 -2.09
C ILE A 105 13.40 7.10 -0.79
N VAL A 106 14.09 8.22 -0.87
CA VAL A 106 14.58 8.91 0.32
C VAL A 106 13.39 9.67 0.90
N TYR A 107 12.79 9.11 1.94
CA TYR A 107 11.81 9.83 2.74
C TYR A 107 12.58 10.81 3.64
N GLU A 108 12.59 12.08 3.28
CA GLU A 108 13.05 13.13 4.19
C GLU A 108 11.87 13.55 5.07
N LEU A 109 12.01 13.33 6.38
CA LEU A 109 11.06 13.84 7.36
C LEU A 109 11.54 15.22 7.79
N HIS A 110 10.66 16.21 7.64
CA HIS A 110 10.88 17.55 8.18
C HIS A 110 10.04 17.71 9.43
N PHE A 111 10.70 18.05 10.53
CA PHE A 111 10.06 18.35 11.80
C PHE A 111 10.28 19.83 12.14
N ASP A 112 9.21 20.50 12.58
CA ASP A 112 9.30 21.91 13.02
C ASP A 112 10.10 22.06 14.33
N GLY A 113 10.29 20.97 15.07
CA GLY A 113 11.13 20.88 16.25
C GLY A 113 10.94 19.59 17.04
N PRO A 114 11.63 19.43 18.17
CA PRO A 114 11.67 18.16 18.93
C PRO A 114 10.30 17.65 19.41
N LYS A 115 9.34 18.54 19.64
CA LYS A 115 7.96 18.16 20.01
C LYS A 115 7.22 17.47 18.85
N ASP A 116 7.42 17.93 17.62
CA ASP A 116 6.78 17.35 16.44
C ASP A 116 7.40 15.98 16.12
N GLU A 117 8.73 15.90 16.20
CA GLU A 117 9.47 14.65 16.06
C GLU A 117 9.08 13.62 17.13
N TYR A 118 8.91 14.05 18.39
CA TYR A 118 8.38 13.19 19.45
C TYR A 118 7.00 12.62 19.09
N LEU A 119 6.09 13.43 18.55
CA LEU A 119 4.75 12.97 18.15
C LEU A 119 4.82 11.96 17.00
N TYR A 120 5.75 12.13 16.07
CA TYR A 120 6.04 11.14 15.03
C TYR A 120 6.52 9.82 15.65
N GLU A 121 7.53 9.87 16.51
CA GLU A 121 8.07 8.68 17.19
C GLU A 121 7.03 8.00 18.09
N LYS A 122 6.12 8.76 18.71
CA LYS A 122 5.00 8.21 19.50
C LYS A 122 4.01 7.43 18.64
N ARG A 123 3.69 7.91 17.43
CA ARG A 123 2.84 7.16 16.48
C ARG A 123 3.53 5.88 16.03
N ARG A 124 4.83 5.94 15.76
CA ARG A 124 5.64 4.78 15.39
C ARG A 124 5.66 3.72 16.51
N TYR A 125 5.79 4.15 17.76
CA TYR A 125 5.69 3.30 18.94
C TYR A 125 4.36 2.56 19.01
N GLN A 126 3.25 3.27 18.84
CA GLN A 126 1.91 2.67 18.84
C GLN A 126 1.77 1.61 17.74
N GLY A 127 2.31 1.88 16.55
CA GLY A 127 2.34 0.91 15.44
C GLY A 127 3.12 -0.36 15.77
N TYR A 128 4.34 -0.21 16.31
CA TYR A 128 5.15 -1.36 16.71
C TYR A 128 4.54 -2.15 17.87
N LEU A 129 3.94 -1.46 18.84
CA LEU A 129 3.24 -2.10 19.95
C LEU A 129 2.08 -2.97 19.45
N LEU A 130 1.25 -2.43 18.55
CA LEU A 130 0.14 -3.17 17.96
C LEU A 130 0.61 -4.42 17.22
N LEU A 131 1.69 -4.31 16.43
CA LEU A 131 2.26 -5.44 15.69
C LEU A 131 2.81 -6.54 16.62
N LEU A 132 3.48 -6.16 17.71
CA LEU A 132 3.96 -7.12 18.72
C LEU A 132 2.81 -7.81 19.43
N GLN A 133 1.77 -7.05 19.80
CA GLN A 133 0.57 -7.60 20.45
C GLN A 133 -0.20 -8.53 19.53
N SER A 134 -0.33 -8.22 18.23
CA SER A 134 -0.96 -9.13 17.27
C SER A 134 -0.17 -10.42 17.10
N TYR A 135 1.17 -10.33 17.07
CA TYR A 135 2.03 -11.51 17.02
C TYR A 135 1.88 -12.41 18.25
N GLN A 136 1.74 -11.80 19.43
CA GLN A 136 1.52 -12.50 20.70
C GLN A 136 0.18 -13.25 20.74
N LEU A 137 -0.83 -12.78 20.01
CA LEU A 137 -2.13 -13.46 19.88
C LEU A 137 -2.10 -14.62 18.89
N GLU A 138 -1.26 -14.56 17.85
CA GLU A 138 -1.15 -15.60 16.82
C GLU A 138 -0.23 -16.76 17.26
N VAL A 139 0.85 -16.46 18.01
CA VAL A 139 1.78 -17.47 18.49
C VAL A 139 1.30 -18.05 19.82
N THR A 140 0.49 -19.10 19.72
CA THR A 140 0.30 -20.04 20.83
C THR A 140 1.46 -21.04 20.81
N ALA A 141 2.15 -21.20 21.96
CA ALA A 141 2.96 -22.39 22.33
C ALA A 141 4.52 -22.33 22.38
N ASP A 142 5.13 -21.26 22.92
CA ASP A 142 6.45 -21.41 23.57
C ASP A 142 6.63 -20.47 24.78
N HIS A 143 6.83 -21.04 25.98
CA HIS A 143 6.91 -20.29 27.23
C HIS A 143 8.17 -19.40 27.34
N GLU A 144 9.28 -19.76 26.68
CA GLU A 144 10.51 -18.97 26.73
C GLU A 144 10.41 -17.71 25.85
N THR A 145 9.79 -17.84 24.68
CA THR A 145 9.55 -16.73 23.75
C THR A 145 8.56 -15.71 24.35
N ASP A 146 7.55 -16.16 25.10
CA ASP A 146 6.60 -15.28 25.78
C ASP A 146 7.25 -14.41 26.88
N GLY A 147 8.21 -14.98 27.64
CA GLY A 147 8.95 -14.24 28.66
C GLY A 147 9.79 -13.10 28.08
N LYS A 148 10.58 -13.37 27.03
CA LYS A 148 11.40 -12.35 26.37
C LYS A 148 10.56 -11.25 25.72
N LEU A 149 9.41 -11.60 25.16
CA LEU A 149 8.49 -10.64 24.58
C LEU A 149 7.85 -9.74 25.64
N ARG A 150 7.50 -10.30 26.80
CA ARG A 150 7.03 -9.52 27.95
C ARG A 150 8.08 -8.52 28.42
N ASP A 151 9.34 -8.94 28.56
CA ASP A 151 10.43 -8.04 28.96
C ASP A 151 10.62 -6.87 27.96
N VAL A 152 10.48 -7.14 26.66
CA VAL A 152 10.51 -6.11 25.60
C VAL A 152 9.37 -5.11 25.79
N LEU A 153 8.15 -5.59 26.00
CA LEU A 153 6.96 -4.74 26.16
C LEU A 153 7.04 -3.90 27.44
N GLU A 154 7.46 -4.49 28.56
CA GLU A 154 7.61 -3.79 29.84
C GLU A 154 8.69 -2.70 29.77
N ASN A 155 9.84 -3.00 29.17
CA ASN A 155 10.92 -2.03 29.01
C ASN A 155 10.51 -0.87 28.08
N ALA A 156 9.87 -1.19 26.95
CA ALA A 156 9.36 -0.17 26.04
C ALA A 156 8.31 0.73 26.71
N ALA A 157 7.41 0.16 27.52
CA ALA A 157 6.41 0.93 28.27
C ALA A 157 7.04 1.83 29.33
N ALA A 158 8.09 1.37 30.03
CA ALA A 158 8.81 2.19 31.00
C ALA A 158 9.50 3.40 30.33
N LEU A 159 10.09 3.20 29.15
CA LEU A 159 10.70 4.28 28.36
C LEU A 159 9.66 5.27 27.84
N ASP A 160 8.51 4.79 27.37
CA ASP A 160 7.38 5.60 26.90
C ASP A 160 6.81 6.48 28.03
N ALA A 161 6.62 5.92 29.23
CA ALA A 161 6.19 6.68 30.40
C ALA A 161 7.22 7.74 30.84
N ALA A 162 8.52 7.42 30.76
CA ALA A 162 9.58 8.38 31.03
C ALA A 162 9.60 9.52 29.99
N ALA A 163 9.31 9.19 28.72
CA ALA A 163 9.20 10.18 27.65
C ALA A 163 8.03 11.14 27.88
N GLU A 164 6.85 10.61 28.24
CA GLU A 164 5.68 11.43 28.60
C GLU A 164 5.96 12.35 29.79
N THR A 165 6.65 11.85 30.81
CA THR A 165 7.06 12.65 31.97
C THR A 165 7.99 13.80 31.57
N ALA A 166 9.01 13.52 30.74
CA ALA A 166 9.92 14.54 30.24
C ALA A 166 9.19 15.61 29.41
N LEU A 167 8.18 15.23 28.61
CA LEU A 167 7.38 16.16 27.84
C LEU A 167 6.52 17.07 28.74
N LEU A 168 5.93 16.52 29.81
CA LEU A 168 5.16 17.29 30.80
C LEU A 168 6.03 18.31 31.56
N GLU A 169 7.31 18.01 31.73
CA GLU A 169 8.29 18.90 32.34
C GLU A 169 8.97 19.87 31.35
N ASP A 170 8.43 19.97 30.13
CA ASP A 170 8.93 20.83 29.04
C ASP A 170 10.39 20.51 28.64
N ARG A 171 10.77 19.23 28.68
CA ARG A 171 12.06 18.68 28.23
C ARG A 171 11.89 17.84 26.95
N PRO A 172 11.55 18.45 25.80
CA PRO A 172 11.12 17.71 24.61
C PRO A 172 12.24 16.91 23.93
N GLU A 173 13.50 17.33 24.01
CA GLU A 173 14.63 16.56 23.48
C GLU A 173 14.86 15.27 24.26
N GLU A 174 14.70 15.32 25.58
CA GLU A 174 14.78 14.12 26.42
C GLU A 174 13.59 13.20 26.16
N ALA A 175 12.38 13.77 26.02
CA ALA A 175 11.20 13.00 25.65
C ALA A 175 11.41 12.26 24.32
N LEU A 176 11.90 12.96 23.29
CA LEU A 176 12.24 12.36 22.00
C LEU A 176 13.25 11.21 22.14
N GLN A 177 14.38 11.45 22.83
CA GLN A 177 15.40 10.41 23.01
C GLN A 177 14.87 9.16 23.71
N ARG A 178 13.99 9.31 24.71
CA ARG A 178 13.34 8.19 25.40
C ARG A 178 12.37 7.46 24.46
N GLN A 179 11.63 8.19 23.63
CA GLN A 179 10.70 7.60 22.66
C GLN A 179 11.43 6.79 21.58
N GLU A 180 12.53 7.32 21.04
CA GLU A 180 13.38 6.59 20.08
C GLU A 180 13.99 5.33 20.70
N GLN A 181 14.36 5.38 21.98
CA GLN A 181 14.83 4.20 22.72
C GLN A 181 13.72 3.15 22.85
N ALA A 182 12.49 3.57 23.15
CA ALA A 182 11.33 2.67 23.20
C ALA A 182 11.10 2.00 21.83
N ASN A 183 11.14 2.77 20.75
CA ASN A 183 11.03 2.26 19.38
C ASN A 183 12.13 1.25 19.03
N ARG A 184 13.38 1.51 19.43
CA ARG A 184 14.49 0.55 19.24
C ARG A 184 14.33 -0.74 20.03
N VAL A 185 13.71 -0.70 21.22
CA VAL A 185 13.39 -1.91 21.99
C VAL A 185 12.31 -2.72 21.26
N LEU A 186 11.21 -2.09 20.85
CA LEU A 186 10.13 -2.77 20.12
C LEU A 186 10.59 -3.32 18.77
N ALA A 187 11.36 -2.54 17.99
CA ALA A 187 11.87 -2.97 16.70
C ALA A 187 12.78 -4.21 16.81
N ARG A 188 13.59 -4.31 17.87
CA ARG A 188 14.37 -5.53 18.17
C ARG A 188 13.47 -6.71 18.51
N GLY A 189 12.40 -6.50 19.29
CA GLY A 189 11.40 -7.52 19.57
C GLY A 189 10.72 -8.04 18.30
N LEU A 190 10.30 -7.13 17.41
CA LEU A 190 9.68 -7.47 16.12
C LEU A 190 10.62 -8.29 15.25
N ARG A 191 11.89 -7.91 15.16
CA ARG A 191 12.90 -8.68 14.41
C ARG A 191 13.13 -10.06 15.01
N ALA A 192 13.17 -10.19 16.34
CA ALA A 192 13.26 -11.49 16.99
C ALA A 192 12.02 -12.37 16.71
N ALA A 193 10.86 -11.75 16.51
CA ALA A 193 9.62 -12.39 16.06
C ALA A 193 9.57 -12.62 14.54
N GLY A 194 10.63 -12.32 13.77
CA GLY A 194 10.67 -12.53 12.32
C GLY A 194 9.96 -11.44 11.50
N VAL A 195 9.50 -10.35 12.13
CA VAL A 195 8.90 -9.20 11.45
C VAL A 195 9.99 -8.20 11.10
N PHE A 196 10.14 -7.89 9.81
CA PHE A 196 11.07 -6.87 9.35
C PHE A 196 10.49 -5.47 9.54
N VAL A 197 11.20 -4.63 10.29
CA VAL A 197 10.89 -3.21 10.46
C VAL A 197 12.16 -2.39 10.25
N MET A 198 12.05 -1.29 9.49
CA MET A 198 13.16 -0.36 9.26
C MET A 198 13.38 0.52 10.50
N GLU A 199 14.65 0.78 10.83
CA GLU A 199 15.09 1.72 11.88
C GLU A 199 15.01 3.17 11.41
#